data_AF-A0AA40BQV3-F1
#
_entry.id   AF-A0AA40BQV3-F1
#
_cell.length_a   1.000
_cell.length_b   1.000
_cell.length_c   1.000
_cell.angle_alpha   90.00
_cell.angle_beta   90.00
_cell.angle_gamma   90.00
#
_symmetry.space_group_name_H-M   'P 1'
#
loop_
_entity.id
_entity.type
_entity.pdbx_description
1 polymer ?
#
loop_
_entity_poly.entity_id
_entity_poly.type
_entity_poly.pdbx_seq_one_letter_code
_entity_poly.pdbx_strand_id
1 'polypeptide(L)'
;MPSVWSTLVLPALFTLSGLVWLTANSQRNPYYVLDVVDEIELATRPKVEAYLAKKVAAGTNNNCTLANARVRREWADLTVTEREEYAPKDKFPDALTRYYDFVTYHMTHASELHDNYHLFPAHKHFLWAFEEALRNECGYKGTQPYMNYDGIAKDLVADGTGATSLHFNENSSCIGGTGLNDPNYKGVGAGNRVTIPAGGGGGCIVKGHPFSDFVVSLGPTTMASYRGIQKNPKPDGTGENKRCLRRDLNKAAALGATAAHAYRLMTESDTIDKFYNILLGTPPPKNDPYPWGIHTAGHYINAVDPGGDAATSPGDPVFHFHHAALDRLWWMWQMQDPDKRLNAVPMYGLVRVTDPNQMMVDLKWLTPVTSSLMESHEPLGGNKGHYCYVYI
;
A
#
# COMPACT_ATOMS: atom_id res chain seq x y z
N MET A 1 -27.70 -49.79 37.49
CA MET A 1 -27.74 -48.38 37.07
C MET A 1 -26.30 -47.86 37.05
N PRO A 2 -25.85 -47.22 35.96
CA PRO A 2 -24.43 -47.13 35.61
C PRO A 2 -23.73 -45.90 36.21
N SER A 3 -22.43 -46.06 36.46
CA SER A 3 -21.48 -45.02 36.86
C SER A 3 -21.27 -44.00 35.73
N VAL A 4 -21.56 -42.74 36.01
CA VAL A 4 -21.30 -41.60 35.11
C VAL A 4 -19.86 -41.16 35.29
N TRP A 5 -19.05 -41.35 34.25
CA TRP A 5 -17.76 -40.66 34.09
C TRP A 5 -18.06 -39.22 33.66
N SER A 6 -17.88 -38.26 34.57
CA SER A 6 -17.90 -36.84 34.22
C SER A 6 -16.56 -36.48 33.58
N THR A 7 -16.56 -36.33 32.27
CA THR A 7 -15.53 -35.63 31.51
C THR A 7 -15.47 -34.17 31.96
N LEU A 8 -14.43 -33.82 32.70
CA LEU A 8 -14.02 -32.44 32.92
C LEU A 8 -13.55 -31.86 31.58
N VAL A 9 -14.44 -31.12 30.92
CA VAL A 9 -14.07 -30.19 29.86
C VAL A 9 -13.33 -29.03 30.52
N LEU A 10 -12.01 -29.03 30.43
CA LEU A 10 -11.19 -27.85 30.74
C LEU A 10 -11.62 -26.72 29.79
N PRO A 11 -12.06 -25.56 30.29
CA PRO A 11 -12.22 -24.40 29.44
C PRO A 11 -10.82 -24.03 28.93
N ALA A 12 -10.68 -23.94 27.61
CA ALA A 12 -9.49 -23.37 27.00
C ALA A 12 -9.26 -21.98 27.61
N LEU A 13 -8.15 -21.84 28.33
CA LEU A 13 -7.62 -20.56 28.77
C LEU A 13 -7.28 -19.75 27.52
N PHE A 14 -8.27 -19.02 26.99
CA PHE A 14 -7.99 -17.86 26.15
C PHE A 14 -7.22 -16.89 27.03
N THR A 15 -5.91 -16.79 26.78
CA THR A 15 -5.04 -15.88 27.51
C THR A 15 -5.55 -14.45 27.32
N LEU A 16 -5.98 -13.81 28.40
CA LEU A 16 -6.34 -12.39 28.46
C LEU A 16 -5.27 -11.44 27.86
N SER A 17 -4.05 -11.92 27.64
CA SER A 17 -2.94 -11.13 27.10
C SER A 17 -3.10 -10.71 25.62
N GLY A 18 -3.87 -11.43 24.81
CA GLY A 18 -4.10 -11.11 23.38
C GLY A 18 -4.96 -9.87 23.20
N LEU A 19 -6.16 -9.87 23.81
CA LEU A 19 -7.11 -8.74 23.78
C LEU A 19 -6.51 -7.44 24.33
N VAL A 20 -5.60 -7.54 25.31
CA VAL A 20 -4.94 -6.38 25.94
C VAL A 20 -3.89 -5.73 25.02
N TRP A 21 -3.24 -6.49 24.13
CA TRP A 21 -2.17 -5.95 23.29
C TRP A 21 -2.69 -5.08 22.14
N LEU A 22 -3.76 -5.51 21.46
CA LEU A 22 -4.36 -4.75 20.35
C LEU A 22 -5.14 -3.52 20.83
N THR A 23 -5.53 -3.46 22.10
CA THR A 23 -6.17 -2.29 22.73
C THR A 23 -5.16 -1.32 23.33
N ALA A 24 -4.02 -1.80 23.83
CA ALA A 24 -2.95 -0.95 24.37
C ALA A 24 -2.14 -0.23 23.28
N ASN A 25 -2.01 -0.80 22.08
CA ASN A 25 -1.28 -0.20 20.96
C ASN A 25 -2.16 0.58 19.97
N SER A 26 -3.47 0.65 20.19
CA SER A 26 -4.41 1.37 19.31
C SER A 26 -4.55 2.84 19.67
N GLN A 27 -3.45 3.55 19.94
CA GLN A 27 -3.51 5.01 20.07
C GLN A 27 -3.85 5.61 18.70
N ARG A 28 -5.15 5.64 18.39
CA ARG A 28 -5.73 6.33 17.26
C ARG A 28 -5.77 7.80 17.58
N ASN A 29 -5.26 8.62 16.67
CA ASN A 29 -5.25 10.06 16.86
C ASN A 29 -6.67 10.62 16.60
N PRO A 30 -7.19 11.58 17.38
CA PRO A 30 -8.51 12.18 17.15
C PRO A 30 -8.75 12.78 15.75
N TYR A 31 -7.72 13.02 14.94
CA TYR A 31 -7.92 13.44 13.53
C TYR A 31 -8.49 12.32 12.65
N TYR A 32 -8.36 11.06 13.07
CA TYR A 32 -8.84 9.90 12.34
C TYR A 32 -10.14 9.38 12.96
N VAL A 33 -11.26 9.65 12.30
CA VAL A 33 -12.56 9.07 12.67
C VAL A 33 -12.64 7.67 12.08
N LEU A 34 -12.77 6.66 12.94
CA LEU A 34 -12.92 5.28 12.52
C LEU A 34 -14.10 5.14 11.55
N ASP A 35 -13.87 4.42 10.46
CA ASP A 35 -14.88 4.13 9.44
C ASP A 35 -15.25 2.64 9.40
N VAL A 36 -16.12 2.27 8.46
CA VAL A 36 -16.62 0.88 8.32
C VAL A 36 -15.51 -0.13 7.99
N VAL A 37 -14.39 0.31 7.41
CA VAL A 37 -13.22 -0.53 7.14
C VAL A 37 -12.49 -0.83 8.46
N ASP A 38 -12.42 0.13 9.38
CA ASP A 38 -11.85 -0.07 10.70
C ASP A 38 -12.72 -1.00 11.57
N GLU A 39 -14.04 -0.97 11.39
CA GLU A 39 -14.93 -1.96 12.00
C GLU A 39 -14.63 -3.38 11.51
N ILE A 40 -14.36 -3.57 10.20
CA ILE A 40 -13.92 -4.86 9.64
C ILE A 40 -12.56 -5.26 10.22
N GLU A 41 -11.62 -4.33 10.33
CA GLU A 41 -10.31 -4.59 10.92
C GLU A 41 -10.44 -5.06 12.37
N LEU A 42 -11.21 -4.34 13.19
CA LEU A 42 -11.52 -4.70 14.57
C LEU A 42 -12.17 -6.08 14.68
N ALA A 43 -13.13 -6.39 13.79
CA ALA A 43 -13.76 -7.70 13.73
C ALA A 43 -12.81 -8.82 13.27
N THR A 44 -11.72 -8.48 12.59
CA THR A 44 -10.70 -9.42 12.10
C THR A 44 -9.68 -9.78 13.19
N ARG A 45 -9.47 -8.93 14.18
CA ARG A 45 -8.47 -9.11 15.27
C ARG A 45 -8.55 -10.46 16.00
N PRO A 46 -9.73 -10.94 16.47
CA PRO A 46 -9.80 -12.25 17.12
C PRO A 46 -9.41 -13.42 16.21
N LYS A 47 -9.61 -13.28 14.89
CA LYS A 47 -9.21 -14.29 13.90
C LYS A 47 -7.70 -14.30 13.69
N VAL A 48 -7.06 -13.13 13.72
CA VAL A 48 -5.60 -12.99 13.71
C VAL A 48 -4.99 -13.68 14.94
N GLU A 49 -5.55 -13.42 16.13
CA GLU A 49 -5.15 -14.06 17.38
C GLU A 49 -5.28 -15.59 17.31
N ALA A 50 -6.44 -16.09 16.89
CA ALA A 50 -6.70 -17.52 16.75
C ALA A 50 -5.76 -18.18 15.72
N TYR A 51 -5.51 -17.51 14.60
CA TYR A 51 -4.58 -17.98 13.58
C TYR A 51 -3.15 -18.09 14.11
N LEU A 52 -2.67 -17.06 14.80
CA LEU A 52 -1.32 -17.08 15.36
C LEU A 52 -1.18 -18.11 16.48
N ALA A 53 -2.20 -18.26 17.34
CA ALA A 53 -2.23 -19.30 18.35
C ALA A 53 -2.16 -20.71 17.74
N LYS A 54 -2.85 -20.95 16.62
CA LYS A 54 -2.75 -22.20 15.84
C LYS A 54 -1.33 -22.43 15.33
N LYS A 55 -0.66 -21.40 14.80
CA LYS A 55 0.74 -21.51 14.35
C LYS A 55 1.71 -21.78 15.50
N VAL A 56 1.54 -21.11 16.63
CA VAL A 56 2.38 -21.33 17.83
C VAL A 56 2.21 -22.76 18.34
N ALA A 57 0.96 -23.23 18.46
CA ALA A 57 0.69 -24.62 18.87
C ALA A 57 1.27 -25.66 17.89
N ALA A 58 1.31 -25.33 16.60
CA ALA A 58 1.92 -26.17 15.57
C ALA A 58 3.45 -26.02 15.45
N GLY A 59 4.07 -25.08 16.15
CA GLY A 59 5.51 -24.78 16.00
C GLY A 59 5.90 -24.18 14.64
N THR A 60 4.94 -23.60 13.90
CA THR A 60 5.13 -23.05 12.54
C THR A 60 5.11 -21.53 12.48
N ASN A 61 5.12 -20.86 13.65
CA ASN A 61 5.01 -19.40 13.73
C ASN A 61 6.32 -18.66 13.39
N ASN A 62 7.44 -19.36 13.18
CA ASN A 62 8.74 -18.78 12.83
C ASN A 62 9.13 -17.59 13.71
N ASN A 63 8.99 -17.74 15.04
CA ASN A 63 9.23 -16.71 16.06
C ASN A 63 8.33 -15.46 15.97
N CYS A 64 7.33 -15.41 15.09
CA CYS A 64 6.36 -14.33 15.09
C CYS A 64 5.30 -14.53 16.18
N THR A 65 4.99 -13.46 16.90
CA THR A 65 3.99 -13.36 17.96
C THR A 65 3.34 -11.97 17.89
N LEU A 66 2.17 -11.77 18.49
CA LEU A 66 1.60 -10.41 18.55
C LEU A 66 2.46 -9.44 19.37
N ALA A 67 3.27 -9.96 20.31
CA ALA A 67 4.13 -9.14 21.15
C ALA A 67 5.37 -8.58 20.42
N ASN A 68 5.80 -9.23 19.32
CA ASN A 68 6.95 -8.77 18.53
C ASN A 68 6.59 -8.40 17.08
N ALA A 69 5.33 -8.59 16.68
CA ALA A 69 4.84 -8.13 15.40
C ALA A 69 4.94 -6.60 15.31
N ARG A 70 5.49 -6.14 14.19
CA ARG A 70 5.52 -4.71 13.85
C ARG A 70 4.11 -4.23 13.58
N VAL A 71 3.81 -3.02 14.01
CA VAL A 71 2.45 -2.47 13.97
C VAL A 71 2.41 -1.32 12.96
N ARG A 72 1.91 -1.59 11.75
CA ARG A 72 1.74 -0.59 10.70
C ARG A 72 0.48 0.23 10.96
N ARG A 73 0.64 1.55 10.98
CA ARG A 73 -0.38 2.52 11.41
C ARG A 73 -0.76 3.47 10.28
N GLU A 74 -1.95 4.04 10.37
CA GLU A 74 -2.37 5.12 9.49
C GLU A 74 -1.49 6.35 9.75
N TRP A 75 -1.18 7.12 8.70
CA TRP A 75 -0.27 8.27 8.80
C TRP A 75 -0.70 9.33 9.83
N ALA A 76 -2.00 9.55 9.99
CA ALA A 76 -2.57 10.48 10.95
C ALA A 76 -2.43 9.99 12.39
N ASP A 77 -2.31 8.67 12.62
CA ASP A 77 -2.07 8.11 13.94
C ASP A 77 -0.64 8.32 14.44
N LEU A 78 0.28 8.63 13.54
CA LEU A 78 1.64 8.99 13.92
C LEU A 78 1.69 10.39 14.55
N THR A 79 2.58 10.56 15.52
CA THR A 79 2.96 11.88 16.02
C THR A 79 3.70 12.69 14.95
N VAL A 80 3.79 14.01 15.12
CA VAL A 80 4.58 14.87 14.23
C VAL A 80 6.03 14.39 14.14
N THR A 81 6.63 14.01 15.27
CA THR A 81 8.01 13.50 15.32
C THR A 81 8.16 12.18 14.56
N GLU A 82 7.24 11.23 14.73
CA GLU A 82 7.27 9.97 13.97
C GLU A 82 7.14 10.21 12.45
N ARG A 83 6.31 11.17 12.03
CA ARG A 83 6.17 11.56 10.62
C ARG A 83 7.45 12.20 10.06
N GLU A 84 8.05 13.12 10.80
CA GLU A 84 9.30 13.78 10.41
C GLU A 84 10.49 12.79 10.38
N GLU A 85 10.46 11.76 11.24
CA GLU A 85 11.46 10.67 11.22
C GLU A 85 11.34 9.78 9.98
N TYR A 86 10.10 9.48 9.53
CA TYR A 86 9.86 8.67 8.33
C TYR A 86 10.28 9.41 7.04
N ALA A 87 10.02 10.72 6.96
CA ALA A 87 10.25 11.54 5.78
C ALA A 87 11.17 12.75 6.09
N PRO A 88 12.46 12.53 6.42
CA PRO A 88 13.38 13.60 6.78
C PRO A 88 13.77 14.43 5.55
N LYS A 89 13.53 15.74 5.59
CA LYS A 89 13.67 16.64 4.44
C LYS A 89 15.10 16.93 4.02
N ASP A 90 16.04 16.87 4.95
CA ASP A 90 17.45 17.23 4.72
C ASP A 90 18.25 16.11 4.02
N LYS A 91 17.60 15.00 3.64
CA LYS A 91 18.27 13.77 3.16
C LYS A 91 18.00 13.41 1.70
N PHE A 92 17.54 14.35 0.87
CA PHE A 92 17.29 14.09 -0.56
C PHE A 92 18.27 14.82 -1.52
N PRO A 93 19.60 14.61 -1.41
CA PRO A 93 20.55 15.25 -2.33
C PRO A 93 20.46 14.68 -3.76
N ASP A 94 20.86 15.51 -4.73
CA ASP A 94 20.81 15.38 -6.21
C ASP A 94 21.42 14.11 -6.87
N ALA A 95 21.82 13.10 -6.10
CA ALA A 95 22.43 11.86 -6.58
C ALA A 95 21.38 10.77 -6.83
N LEU A 96 21.71 9.79 -7.69
CA LEU A 96 21.01 8.50 -7.75
C LEU A 96 21.22 7.80 -6.39
N THR A 97 20.27 7.98 -5.48
CA THR A 97 20.29 7.43 -4.13
C THR A 97 19.78 5.99 -4.10
N ARG A 98 19.90 5.35 -2.94
CA ARG A 98 19.19 4.10 -2.61
C ARG A 98 17.66 4.21 -2.72
N TYR A 99 17.08 5.39 -2.94
CA TYR A 99 15.68 5.45 -3.35
C TYR A 99 15.50 4.97 -4.80
N TYR A 100 16.45 5.30 -5.68
CA TYR A 100 16.35 5.05 -7.10
C TYR A 100 16.55 3.60 -7.52
N ASP A 101 17.23 2.74 -6.76
CA ASP A 101 17.22 1.32 -7.15
C ASP A 101 15.85 0.69 -6.91
N PHE A 102 15.02 1.19 -5.95
CA PHE A 102 13.60 0.78 -5.81
C PHE A 102 12.78 1.18 -7.05
N VAL A 103 12.91 2.43 -7.48
CA VAL A 103 12.26 2.94 -8.69
C VAL A 103 12.70 2.16 -9.93
N THR A 104 14.01 1.91 -10.06
CA THR A 104 14.60 1.16 -11.18
C THR A 104 14.08 -0.27 -11.21
N TYR A 105 14.02 -0.94 -10.06
CA TYR A 105 13.52 -2.31 -9.97
C TYR A 105 12.08 -2.38 -10.44
N HIS A 106 11.21 -1.53 -9.89
CA HIS A 106 9.81 -1.51 -10.25
C HIS A 106 9.60 -1.21 -11.74
N MET A 107 10.32 -0.23 -12.27
CA MET A 107 10.26 0.15 -13.68
C MET A 107 10.69 -1.00 -14.62
N THR A 108 11.75 -1.73 -14.26
CA THR A 108 12.30 -2.81 -15.09
C THR A 108 11.58 -4.15 -14.93
N HIS A 109 10.79 -4.32 -13.86
CA HIS A 109 10.02 -5.54 -13.57
C HIS A 109 8.50 -5.30 -13.53
N ALA A 110 8.02 -4.18 -14.07
CA ALA A 110 6.62 -3.76 -13.95
C ALA A 110 5.63 -4.82 -14.44
N SER A 111 5.94 -5.54 -15.53
CA SER A 111 5.07 -6.60 -16.06
C SER A 111 4.92 -7.79 -15.11
N GLU A 112 6.00 -8.20 -14.44
CA GLU A 112 5.95 -9.25 -13.43
C GLU A 112 5.19 -8.73 -12.21
N LEU A 113 5.55 -7.55 -11.69
CA LEU A 113 4.96 -6.95 -10.50
C LEU A 113 3.45 -6.70 -10.60
N HIS A 114 2.88 -6.64 -11.80
CA HIS A 114 1.45 -6.39 -12.01
C HIS A 114 0.73 -7.55 -12.69
N ASP A 115 1.34 -8.74 -12.74
CA ASP A 115 0.64 -9.94 -13.14
C ASP A 115 -0.27 -10.48 -12.02
N ASN A 116 -1.11 -11.44 -12.38
CA ASN A 116 -2.11 -12.03 -11.49
C ASN A 116 -1.50 -12.81 -10.30
N TYR A 117 -0.23 -13.17 -10.36
CA TYR A 117 0.45 -13.95 -9.32
C TYR A 117 1.17 -13.02 -8.33
N HIS A 118 1.91 -12.04 -8.85
CA HIS A 118 2.88 -11.25 -8.10
C HIS A 118 2.32 -9.94 -7.59
N LEU A 119 1.21 -9.41 -8.12
CA LEU A 119 0.65 -8.10 -7.73
C LEU A 119 0.63 -7.89 -6.22
N PHE A 120 0.08 -8.84 -5.47
CA PHE A 120 0.03 -8.73 -4.02
C PHE A 120 1.35 -9.11 -3.32
N PRO A 121 1.88 -10.33 -3.48
CA PRO A 121 3.06 -10.75 -2.73
C PRO A 121 4.32 -9.97 -3.06
N ALA A 122 4.53 -9.57 -4.32
CA ALA A 122 5.72 -8.82 -4.70
C ALA A 122 5.69 -7.38 -4.16
N HIS A 123 4.53 -6.72 -4.15
CA HIS A 123 4.41 -5.40 -3.53
C HIS A 123 4.49 -5.47 -1.99
N LYS A 124 3.98 -6.53 -1.35
CA LYS A 124 4.23 -6.78 0.08
C LYS A 124 5.73 -6.86 0.37
N HIS A 125 6.45 -7.68 -0.40
CA HIS A 125 7.89 -7.85 -0.24
C HIS A 125 8.66 -6.55 -0.56
N PHE A 126 8.20 -5.79 -1.56
CA PHE A 126 8.77 -4.48 -1.91
C PHE A 126 8.67 -3.50 -0.74
N LEU A 127 7.50 -3.40 -0.10
CA LEU A 127 7.30 -2.57 1.09
C LEU A 127 8.14 -3.05 2.28
N TRP A 128 8.24 -4.36 2.47
CA TRP A 128 9.12 -4.92 3.51
C TRP A 128 10.58 -4.53 3.25
N ALA A 129 11.08 -4.69 2.03
CA ALA A 129 12.45 -4.30 1.67
C ALA A 129 12.69 -2.79 1.82
N PHE A 130 11.69 -1.97 1.46
CA PHE A 130 11.74 -0.52 1.68
C PHE A 130 11.79 -0.16 3.16
N GLU A 131 10.93 -0.78 3.97
CA GLU A 131 10.93 -0.60 5.43
C GLU A 131 12.28 -1.05 6.04
N GLU A 132 12.84 -2.18 5.63
CA GLU A 132 14.16 -2.63 6.08
C GLU A 132 15.27 -1.63 5.70
N ALA A 133 15.26 -1.09 4.47
CA ALA A 133 16.22 -0.08 4.05
C ALA A 133 16.11 1.19 4.90
N LEU A 134 14.89 1.69 5.16
CA LEU A 134 14.68 2.84 6.04
C LEU A 134 15.24 2.57 7.45
N ARG A 135 15.00 1.39 8.00
CA ARG A 135 15.38 1.07 9.38
C ARG A 135 16.87 0.79 9.54
N ASN A 136 17.43 0.00 8.64
CA ASN A 136 18.79 -0.51 8.73
C ASN A 136 19.83 0.45 8.12
N GLU A 137 19.43 1.28 7.14
CA GLU A 137 20.35 2.18 6.43
C GLU A 137 20.11 3.66 6.79
N CYS A 138 18.86 4.04 7.09
CA CYS A 138 18.51 5.44 7.41
C CYS A 138 18.27 5.71 8.90
N GLY A 139 18.20 4.64 9.71
CA GLY A 139 18.03 4.70 11.17
C GLY A 139 16.58 4.83 11.65
N TYR A 140 15.59 4.72 10.75
CA TYR A 140 14.16 4.80 11.08
C TYR A 140 13.78 3.75 12.13
N LYS A 141 13.02 4.14 13.15
CA LYS A 141 12.59 3.27 14.26
C LYS A 141 11.15 2.80 14.15
N GLY A 142 10.34 3.51 13.38
CA GLY A 142 8.95 3.15 13.14
C GLY A 142 8.79 2.01 12.15
N THR A 143 7.58 1.94 11.59
CA THR A 143 7.14 0.93 10.61
C THR A 143 6.57 1.62 9.38
N GLN A 144 6.38 0.91 8.28
CA GLN A 144 5.74 1.47 7.09
C GLN A 144 4.31 1.98 7.40
N PRO A 145 4.03 3.30 7.29
CA PRO A 145 2.67 3.83 7.42
C PRO A 145 1.84 3.56 6.17
N TYR A 146 0.52 3.61 6.31
CA TYR A 146 -0.45 3.54 5.21
C TYR A 146 -1.32 4.79 5.13
N MET A 147 -1.95 5.01 3.98
CA MET A 147 -2.92 6.10 3.79
C MET A 147 -4.38 5.64 3.89
N ASN A 148 -5.24 6.44 4.51
CA ASN A 148 -6.69 6.32 4.36
C ASN A 148 -7.21 7.23 3.23
N TYR A 149 -7.73 6.60 2.17
CA TYR A 149 -8.29 7.27 1.00
C TYR A 149 -9.55 8.09 1.28
N ASP A 150 -10.43 7.61 2.17
CA ASP A 150 -11.69 8.27 2.53
C ASP A 150 -11.44 9.59 3.28
N GLY A 151 -10.50 9.57 4.23
CA GLY A 151 -10.02 10.78 4.91
C GLY A 151 -9.42 11.77 3.91
N ILE A 152 -8.54 11.31 3.01
CA ILE A 152 -7.99 12.13 1.94
C ILE A 152 -9.10 12.72 1.05
N ALA A 153 -10.09 11.92 0.64
CA ALA A 153 -11.18 12.38 -0.22
C ALA A 153 -12.06 13.48 0.43
N LYS A 154 -12.25 13.40 1.76
CA LYS A 154 -12.96 14.41 2.55
C LYS A 154 -12.16 15.71 2.64
N ASP A 155 -10.85 15.60 2.85
CA ASP A 155 -9.95 16.73 3.11
C ASP A 155 -9.41 17.44 1.86
N LEU A 156 -9.53 16.82 0.69
CA LEU A 156 -9.25 17.45 -0.60
C LEU A 156 -10.43 18.31 -1.05
N VAL A 157 -10.17 19.48 -1.60
CA VAL A 157 -11.16 20.27 -2.35
C VAL A 157 -11.17 19.86 -3.83
N ALA A 158 -12.16 20.33 -4.59
CA ALA A 158 -12.35 19.93 -5.98
C ALA A 158 -11.15 20.25 -6.90
N ASP A 159 -10.44 21.36 -6.63
CA ASP A 159 -9.26 21.79 -7.38
C ASP A 159 -7.93 21.41 -6.71
N GLY A 160 -7.96 20.46 -5.76
CA GLY A 160 -6.76 19.90 -5.14
C GLY A 160 -5.94 20.86 -4.28
N THR A 161 -6.31 22.15 -4.22
CA THR A 161 -5.61 23.16 -3.42
C THR A 161 -6.08 23.15 -1.96
N GLY A 162 -5.26 23.63 -1.02
CA GLY A 162 -5.68 23.76 0.38
C GLY A 162 -6.09 22.43 1.03
N ALA A 163 -5.46 21.33 0.63
CA ALA A 163 -5.65 20.02 1.26
C ALA A 163 -5.42 20.12 2.77
N THR A 164 -6.31 19.54 3.57
CA THR A 164 -6.16 19.54 5.04
C THR A 164 -5.66 18.21 5.61
N SER A 165 -5.60 17.18 4.76
CA SER A 165 -5.13 15.85 5.14
C SER A 165 -3.67 15.88 5.56
N LEU A 166 -3.30 15.12 6.60
CA LEU A 166 -1.93 15.09 7.12
C LEU A 166 -0.90 14.54 6.12
N HIS A 167 -1.35 13.90 5.04
CA HIS A 167 -0.48 13.51 3.93
C HIS A 167 -0.06 14.71 3.08
N PHE A 168 -0.95 15.69 2.91
CA PHE A 168 -0.85 16.69 1.84
C PHE A 168 -1.02 18.15 2.28
N ASN A 169 -1.23 18.42 3.57
CA ASN A 169 -1.49 19.76 4.12
C ASN A 169 -0.30 20.74 4.16
N GLU A 170 0.75 20.44 3.39
CA GLU A 170 1.92 21.31 3.18
C GLU A 170 2.72 21.66 4.46
N ASN A 171 2.43 21.03 5.60
CA ASN A 171 3.13 21.26 6.86
C ASN A 171 4.50 20.57 6.92
N SER A 172 5.27 20.79 7.99
CA SER A 172 6.63 20.23 8.10
C SER A 172 6.68 18.69 8.05
N SER A 173 5.59 18.03 8.42
CA SER A 173 5.50 16.58 8.58
C SER A 173 4.70 15.88 7.47
N CYS A 174 4.34 16.56 6.38
CA CYS A 174 3.58 15.95 5.29
C CYS A 174 4.49 15.42 4.16
N ILE A 175 3.89 14.72 3.18
CA ILE A 175 4.60 14.11 2.05
C ILE A 175 4.58 15.02 0.80
N GLY A 176 4.43 16.33 1.01
CA GLY A 176 4.30 17.35 -0.04
C GLY A 176 2.85 17.64 -0.44
N GLY A 177 2.63 18.72 -1.17
CA GLY A 177 1.29 19.17 -1.58
C GLY A 177 0.94 18.87 -3.03
N THR A 178 0.02 19.66 -3.58
CA THR A 178 -0.26 19.69 -5.01
C THR A 178 0.83 20.45 -5.76
N GLY A 179 0.96 20.18 -7.05
CA GLY A 179 1.84 20.96 -7.93
C GLY A 179 1.22 22.30 -8.30
N LEU A 180 2.05 23.22 -8.81
CA LEU A 180 1.57 24.41 -9.49
C LEU A 180 0.56 24.04 -10.59
N ASN A 181 -0.43 24.89 -10.85
CA ASN A 181 -1.36 24.65 -11.94
C ASN A 181 -0.60 24.56 -13.28
N ASP A 182 -0.88 23.51 -14.05
CA ASP A 182 -0.42 23.38 -15.42
C ASP A 182 -1.62 23.38 -16.39
N PRO A 183 -1.86 24.47 -17.12
CA PRO A 183 -2.98 24.57 -18.05
C PRO A 183 -3.01 23.50 -19.14
N ASN A 184 -1.87 22.86 -19.44
CA ASN A 184 -1.77 21.83 -20.46
C ASN A 184 -2.08 20.43 -19.91
N TYR A 185 -2.07 20.25 -18.60
CA TYR A 185 -2.43 18.98 -17.96
C TYR A 185 -3.96 18.86 -17.86
N LYS A 186 -4.53 17.86 -18.52
CA LYS A 186 -6.00 17.66 -18.60
C LYS A 186 -6.51 16.50 -17.75
N GLY A 187 -5.62 15.84 -17.02
CA GLY A 187 -5.93 14.66 -16.22
C GLY A 187 -5.15 13.43 -16.66
N VAL A 188 -5.54 12.29 -16.10
CA VAL A 188 -4.84 11.00 -16.27
C VAL A 188 -5.80 9.92 -16.77
N GLY A 189 -5.31 9.05 -17.65
CA GLY A 189 -6.09 7.94 -18.17
C GLY A 189 -6.20 6.79 -17.17
N ALA A 190 -7.41 6.34 -16.89
CA ALA A 190 -7.71 5.28 -15.90
C ALA A 190 -8.23 4.00 -16.55
N GLY A 191 -7.60 3.59 -17.66
CA GLY A 191 -8.06 2.44 -18.46
C GLY A 191 -9.39 2.71 -19.18
N ASN A 192 -9.88 1.74 -19.97
CA ASN A 192 -11.20 1.73 -20.61
C ASN A 192 -11.70 3.05 -21.25
N ARG A 193 -10.79 3.91 -21.73
CA ARG A 193 -11.06 5.26 -22.26
C ARG A 193 -11.67 6.25 -21.25
N VAL A 194 -11.60 5.95 -19.95
CA VAL A 194 -11.99 6.88 -18.88
C VAL A 194 -10.79 7.76 -18.55
N THR A 195 -11.02 9.07 -18.48
CA THR A 195 -10.03 10.04 -18.02
C THR A 195 -10.51 10.62 -16.70
N ILE A 196 -9.67 10.53 -15.68
CA ILE A 196 -9.88 11.28 -14.44
C ILE A 196 -9.48 12.73 -14.74
N PRO A 197 -10.40 13.70 -14.62
CA PRO A 197 -10.10 15.10 -14.95
C PRO A 197 -9.02 15.66 -14.02
N ALA A 198 -8.26 16.64 -14.49
CA ALA A 198 -7.27 17.32 -13.66
C ALA A 198 -7.93 17.95 -12.41
N GLY A 199 -7.29 17.73 -11.27
CA GLY A 199 -7.66 18.29 -9.97
C GLY A 199 -6.92 19.59 -9.67
N GLY A 200 -6.64 20.44 -10.66
CA GLY A 200 -6.11 21.80 -10.45
C GLY A 200 -4.59 21.95 -10.35
N GLY A 201 -3.82 20.86 -10.22
CA GLY A 201 -2.36 20.86 -10.22
C GLY A 201 -1.74 20.65 -11.61
N GLY A 202 -0.72 19.77 -11.70
CA GLY A 202 -0.09 19.36 -12.95
C GLY A 202 1.38 19.76 -13.10
N GLY A 203 1.81 20.79 -12.38
CA GLY A 203 3.17 21.34 -12.39
C GLY A 203 4.04 20.77 -11.27
N CYS A 204 5.23 21.35 -11.10
CA CYS A 204 6.12 21.04 -9.99
C CYS A 204 5.47 21.37 -8.64
N ILE A 205 5.81 20.63 -7.58
CA ILE A 205 5.53 21.04 -6.20
C ILE A 205 6.02 22.49 -5.97
N VAL A 206 5.23 23.28 -5.26
CA VAL A 206 5.54 24.69 -4.97
C VAL A 206 6.86 24.81 -4.22
N LYS A 207 7.76 25.68 -4.68
CA LYS A 207 9.08 25.88 -4.05
C LYS A 207 8.94 26.29 -2.57
N GLY A 208 9.69 25.62 -1.70
CA GLY A 208 9.67 25.84 -0.26
C GLY A 208 8.65 24.98 0.49
N HIS A 209 7.79 24.25 -0.23
CA HIS A 209 6.91 23.25 0.36
C HIS A 209 7.68 21.93 0.59
N PRO A 210 7.21 21.05 1.50
CA PRO A 210 7.77 19.72 1.66
C PRO A 210 7.89 19.00 0.31
N PHE A 211 9.02 18.35 0.06
CA PHE A 211 9.34 17.66 -1.20
C PHE A 211 9.46 18.55 -2.46
N SER A 212 9.51 19.89 -2.32
CA SER A 212 9.72 20.78 -3.49
C SER A 212 11.08 20.60 -4.16
N ASP A 213 12.07 20.19 -3.39
CA ASP A 213 13.44 19.95 -3.85
C ASP A 213 13.68 18.47 -4.20
N PHE A 214 12.62 17.64 -4.15
CA PHE A 214 12.72 16.25 -4.57
C PHE A 214 12.96 16.18 -6.08
N VAL A 215 14.13 15.68 -6.46
CA VAL A 215 14.52 15.50 -7.86
C VAL A 215 14.06 14.13 -8.31
N VAL A 216 13.19 14.09 -9.32
CA VAL A 216 12.81 12.90 -10.10
C VAL A 216 13.89 12.64 -11.16
N SER A 217 14.57 11.48 -11.11
CA SER A 217 15.76 11.21 -11.95
C SER A 217 15.56 10.16 -13.03
N LEU A 218 14.52 9.33 -12.95
CA LEU A 218 14.23 8.24 -13.89
C LEU A 218 12.89 8.45 -14.61
N GLY A 219 12.61 7.63 -15.61
CA GLY A 219 11.41 7.72 -16.42
C GLY A 219 11.31 9.06 -17.19
N PRO A 220 10.11 9.40 -17.68
CA PRO A 220 8.95 8.52 -17.77
C PRO A 220 9.23 7.36 -18.75
N THR A 221 8.46 6.28 -18.67
CA THR A 221 8.50 5.18 -19.66
C THR A 221 7.30 5.24 -20.58
N THR A 222 6.09 5.19 -20.01
CA THR A 222 4.85 4.95 -20.73
C THR A 222 3.79 6.01 -20.52
N MET A 223 4.04 7.05 -19.71
CA MET A 223 3.08 8.15 -19.54
C MET A 223 2.59 8.71 -20.88
N ALA A 224 1.39 8.24 -21.26
CA ALA A 224 0.81 8.39 -22.59
C ALA A 224 -0.08 9.64 -22.72
N SER A 225 -0.29 10.40 -21.65
CA SER A 225 -1.31 11.45 -21.62
C SER A 225 -0.77 12.87 -21.50
N TYR A 226 0.47 13.11 -21.03
CA TYR A 226 0.96 14.47 -20.84
C TYR A 226 2.25 14.78 -21.62
N ARG A 227 2.13 15.66 -22.63
CA ARG A 227 3.24 16.07 -23.51
C ARG A 227 4.22 17.07 -22.89
N GLY A 228 3.95 17.59 -21.69
CA GLY A 228 4.79 18.59 -21.03
C GLY A 228 5.85 18.02 -20.08
N ILE A 229 6.10 16.71 -20.11
CA ILE A 229 7.20 16.07 -19.40
C ILE A 229 8.30 15.73 -20.41
N GLN A 230 9.54 16.03 -20.05
CA GLN A 230 10.72 15.69 -20.85
C GLN A 230 10.81 14.17 -21.01
N LYS A 231 10.89 13.71 -22.28
CA LYS A 231 11.12 12.29 -22.58
C LYS A 231 12.46 11.83 -22.02
N ASN A 232 12.50 10.61 -21.50
CA ASN A 232 13.75 10.01 -21.09
C ASN A 232 14.69 9.83 -22.30
N PRO A 233 16.01 10.07 -22.16
CA PRO A 233 16.98 9.84 -23.24
C PRO A 233 17.11 8.35 -23.61
N LYS A 234 16.70 7.43 -22.74
CA LYS A 234 16.58 6.00 -23.05
C LYS A 234 15.11 5.57 -23.12
N PRO A 235 14.71 4.77 -24.12
CA PRO A 235 13.33 4.30 -24.26
C PRO A 235 12.82 3.47 -23.08
N ASP A 236 13.71 2.83 -22.34
CA ASP A 236 13.39 2.01 -21.16
C ASP A 236 13.25 2.81 -19.85
N GLY A 237 13.40 4.14 -19.90
CA GLY A 237 13.31 5.03 -18.74
C GLY A 237 14.52 5.03 -17.81
N THR A 238 15.57 4.26 -18.10
CA THR A 238 16.77 4.12 -17.24
C THR A 238 17.81 5.23 -17.43
N GLY A 239 17.59 6.13 -18.40
CA GLY A 239 18.48 7.27 -18.61
C GLY A 239 18.28 8.33 -17.53
N GLU A 240 19.36 9.00 -17.13
CA GLU A 240 19.26 10.15 -16.23
C GLU A 240 18.38 11.24 -16.87
N ASN A 241 17.30 11.61 -16.19
CA ASN A 241 16.31 12.57 -16.66
C ASN A 241 15.79 13.43 -15.50
N LYS A 242 16.69 14.22 -14.92
CA LYS A 242 16.42 15.05 -13.73
C LYS A 242 15.35 16.11 -14.01
N ARG A 243 14.33 16.14 -13.14
CA ARG A 243 13.24 17.12 -13.14
C ARG A 243 12.57 17.18 -11.77
N CYS A 244 11.69 18.15 -11.55
CA CYS A 244 10.94 18.28 -10.30
C CYS A 244 9.90 17.16 -10.15
N LEU A 245 9.53 16.84 -8.90
CA LEU A 245 8.29 16.11 -8.60
C LEU A 245 7.08 16.94 -9.02
N ARG A 246 6.16 16.35 -9.79
CA ARG A 246 4.93 17.00 -10.26
C ARG A 246 3.71 16.26 -9.77
N ARG A 247 2.73 16.99 -9.25
CA ARG A 247 1.49 16.41 -8.71
C ARG A 247 0.24 17.14 -9.14
N ASP A 248 -0.83 16.37 -9.26
CA ASP A 248 -2.20 16.83 -9.33
C ASP A 248 -2.99 16.16 -8.21
N LEU A 249 -3.14 16.82 -7.05
CA LEU A 249 -3.92 16.24 -5.96
C LEU A 249 -5.38 16.12 -6.35
N ASN A 250 -5.85 14.89 -6.53
CA ASN A 250 -7.05 14.64 -7.29
C ASN A 250 -8.20 14.07 -6.44
N LYS A 251 -9.17 14.92 -6.10
CA LYS A 251 -10.36 14.50 -5.35
C LYS A 251 -11.19 13.46 -6.09
N ALA A 252 -11.32 13.58 -7.42
CA ALA A 252 -12.07 12.59 -8.20
C ALA A 252 -11.41 11.21 -8.07
N ALA A 253 -10.08 11.13 -8.24
CA ALA A 253 -9.34 9.88 -8.04
C ALA A 253 -9.60 9.29 -6.65
N ALA A 254 -9.46 10.08 -5.58
CA ALA A 254 -9.69 9.66 -4.20
C ALA A 254 -11.11 9.10 -3.96
N LEU A 255 -12.12 9.65 -4.65
CA LEU A 255 -13.51 9.19 -4.55
C LEU A 255 -13.74 7.79 -5.14
N GLY A 256 -12.81 7.25 -5.93
CA GLY A 256 -12.82 5.84 -6.38
C GLY A 256 -12.22 4.83 -5.39
N ALA A 257 -11.81 5.30 -4.20
CA ALA A 257 -11.18 4.47 -3.17
C ALA A 257 -11.78 4.68 -1.76
N THR A 258 -12.97 5.29 -1.65
CA THR A 258 -13.61 5.58 -0.36
C THR A 258 -13.81 4.34 0.51
N ALA A 259 -14.14 4.57 1.79
CA ALA A 259 -14.43 3.49 2.75
C ALA A 259 -15.56 2.56 2.24
N ALA A 260 -16.52 3.10 1.47
CA ALA A 260 -17.56 2.30 0.82
C ALA A 260 -17.02 1.33 -0.25
N HIS A 261 -16.03 1.76 -1.05
CA HIS A 261 -15.38 0.88 -2.03
C HIS A 261 -14.58 -0.22 -1.33
N ALA A 262 -13.82 0.14 -0.30
CA ALA A 262 -13.08 -0.81 0.52
C ALA A 262 -14.02 -1.80 1.23
N TYR A 263 -15.11 -1.34 1.83
CA TYR A 263 -16.12 -2.20 2.44
C TYR A 263 -16.70 -3.20 1.43
N ARG A 264 -17.07 -2.72 0.24
CA ARG A 264 -17.57 -3.57 -0.85
C ARG A 264 -16.54 -4.60 -1.26
N LEU A 265 -15.29 -4.20 -1.46
CA LEU A 265 -14.18 -5.11 -1.76
C LEU A 265 -14.10 -6.24 -0.72
N MET A 266 -14.20 -5.91 0.57
CA MET A 266 -14.04 -6.89 1.65
C MET A 266 -15.24 -7.84 1.81
N THR A 267 -16.45 -7.33 1.58
CA THR A 267 -17.71 -8.05 1.86
C THR A 267 -18.28 -8.80 0.67
N GLU A 268 -18.00 -8.34 -0.56
CA GLU A 268 -18.47 -8.99 -1.79
C GLU A 268 -17.45 -9.97 -2.40
N SER A 269 -16.23 -10.02 -1.86
CA SER A 269 -15.15 -10.91 -2.35
C SER A 269 -15.06 -12.19 -1.54
N ASP A 270 -15.82 -13.21 -1.93
CA ASP A 270 -15.70 -14.58 -1.38
C ASP A 270 -14.50 -15.36 -1.95
N THR A 271 -13.98 -14.95 -3.12
CA THR A 271 -12.80 -15.52 -3.78
C THR A 271 -11.73 -14.46 -4.04
N ILE A 272 -10.49 -14.91 -4.21
CA ILE A 272 -9.36 -14.04 -4.56
C ILE A 272 -9.53 -13.40 -5.94
N ASP A 273 -10.18 -14.07 -6.89
CA ASP A 273 -10.46 -13.50 -8.21
C ASP A 273 -11.44 -12.33 -8.13
N LYS A 274 -12.49 -12.44 -7.31
CA LYS A 274 -13.40 -11.31 -7.08
C LYS A 274 -12.68 -10.16 -6.39
N PHE A 275 -11.84 -10.45 -5.39
CA PHE A 275 -11.03 -9.45 -4.70
C PHE A 275 -10.11 -8.70 -5.68
N TYR A 276 -9.31 -9.44 -6.45
CA TYR A 276 -8.42 -8.90 -7.48
C TYR A 276 -9.16 -8.02 -8.50
N ASN A 277 -10.27 -8.54 -9.03
CA ASN A 277 -11.08 -7.86 -10.04
C ASN A 277 -11.75 -6.58 -9.52
N ILE A 278 -12.32 -6.60 -8.31
CA ILE A 278 -12.93 -5.41 -7.70
C ILE A 278 -11.85 -4.38 -7.38
N LEU A 279 -10.71 -4.79 -6.82
CA LEU A 279 -9.62 -3.89 -6.47
C LEU A 279 -9.07 -3.15 -7.70
N LEU A 280 -8.95 -3.84 -8.83
CA LEU A 280 -8.48 -3.29 -10.11
C LEU A 280 -9.59 -2.67 -10.97
N GLY A 281 -10.85 -2.69 -10.52
CA GLY A 281 -11.97 -2.15 -11.29
C GLY A 281 -12.21 -2.87 -12.63
N THR A 282 -11.98 -4.18 -12.69
CA THR A 282 -12.09 -4.99 -13.92
C THR A 282 -13.08 -6.15 -13.75
N PRO A 283 -14.20 -6.20 -14.50
CA PRO A 283 -14.69 -5.14 -15.37
C PRO A 283 -15.07 -3.89 -14.56
N PRO A 284 -15.18 -2.71 -15.22
CA PRO A 284 -15.59 -1.48 -14.55
C PRO A 284 -16.87 -1.69 -13.73
N PRO A 285 -16.88 -1.27 -12.45
CA PRO A 285 -18.08 -1.34 -11.63
C PRO A 285 -19.27 -0.67 -12.30
N LYS A 286 -20.41 -1.35 -12.33
CA LYS A 286 -21.66 -0.76 -12.85
C LYS A 286 -22.20 0.25 -11.84
N ASN A 287 -22.70 1.38 -12.33
CA ASN A 287 -23.33 2.43 -11.52
C ASN A 287 -22.40 3.10 -10.50
N ASP A 288 -21.10 2.97 -10.69
CA ASP A 288 -20.10 3.67 -9.89
C ASP A 288 -19.66 4.93 -10.66
N PRO A 289 -19.82 6.14 -10.09
CA PRO A 289 -19.37 7.38 -10.73
C PRO A 289 -17.82 7.48 -10.83
N TYR A 290 -17.09 6.64 -10.10
CA TYR A 290 -15.63 6.63 -10.04
C TYR A 290 -15.04 5.22 -10.35
N PRO A 291 -15.35 4.63 -11.53
CA PRO A 291 -15.26 3.19 -11.78
C PRO A 291 -13.84 2.68 -12.17
N TRP A 292 -12.79 3.22 -11.58
CA TRP A 292 -11.39 2.88 -11.91
C TRP A 292 -10.74 1.86 -10.97
N GLY A 293 -11.39 1.52 -9.86
CA GLY A 293 -10.86 0.60 -8.85
C GLY A 293 -9.90 1.27 -7.87
N ILE A 294 -9.78 0.68 -6.68
CA ILE A 294 -9.03 1.25 -5.54
C ILE A 294 -7.54 1.39 -5.86
N HIS A 295 -6.95 0.43 -6.57
CA HIS A 295 -5.54 0.49 -6.96
C HIS A 295 -5.27 1.70 -7.87
N THR A 296 -6.02 1.82 -8.96
CA THR A 296 -5.89 2.96 -9.90
C THR A 296 -6.23 4.29 -9.23
N ALA A 297 -7.29 4.32 -8.42
CA ALA A 297 -7.68 5.50 -7.64
C ALA A 297 -6.53 6.01 -6.78
N GLY A 298 -5.91 5.14 -5.98
CA GLY A 298 -4.86 5.53 -5.05
C GLY A 298 -3.60 6.06 -5.72
N HIS A 299 -3.11 5.43 -6.80
CA HIS A 299 -2.01 5.97 -7.61
C HIS A 299 -2.32 7.37 -8.15
N TYR A 300 -3.57 7.60 -8.56
CA TYR A 300 -3.95 8.84 -9.24
C TYR A 300 -4.43 9.95 -8.32
N ILE A 301 -4.40 9.74 -7.00
CA ILE A 301 -4.52 10.84 -6.01
C ILE A 301 -3.39 11.85 -6.20
N ASN A 302 -2.19 11.41 -6.56
CA ASN A 302 -0.98 12.23 -6.72
C ASN A 302 -0.38 12.08 -8.13
N ALA A 303 -1.23 11.94 -9.15
CA ALA A 303 -0.84 11.70 -10.54
C ALA A 303 0.12 12.78 -11.09
N VAL A 304 0.46 12.65 -12.38
CA VAL A 304 1.38 13.47 -13.20
C VAL A 304 2.74 12.82 -13.34
N ASP A 305 3.73 13.11 -12.49
CA ASP A 305 5.11 12.68 -12.73
C ASP A 305 5.93 12.57 -11.44
N PRO A 306 6.35 11.36 -11.05
CA PRO A 306 6.22 10.09 -11.78
C PRO A 306 4.99 9.26 -11.37
N GLY A 307 4.16 9.74 -10.43
CA GLY A 307 3.03 8.99 -9.85
C GLY A 307 1.94 8.59 -10.85
N GLY A 308 1.81 9.30 -11.97
CA GLY A 308 0.89 8.93 -13.05
C GLY A 308 1.39 7.78 -13.94
N ASP A 309 2.69 7.47 -13.92
CA ASP A 309 3.29 6.41 -14.73
C ASP A 309 3.31 5.10 -13.95
N ALA A 310 2.55 4.10 -14.38
CA ALA A 310 2.48 2.82 -13.66
C ALA A 310 3.85 2.16 -13.46
N ALA A 311 4.82 2.34 -14.37
CA ALA A 311 6.14 1.74 -14.20
C ALA A 311 7.03 2.52 -13.24
N THR A 312 6.92 3.86 -13.22
CA THR A 312 7.78 4.73 -12.41
C THR A 312 7.09 5.33 -11.19
N SER A 313 5.88 4.90 -10.87
CA SER A 313 5.08 5.40 -9.74
C SER A 313 5.80 5.37 -8.38
N PRO A 314 6.71 4.42 -8.05
CA PRO A 314 7.50 4.51 -6.82
C PRO A 314 8.42 5.72 -6.75
N GLY A 315 8.66 6.41 -7.87
CA GLY A 315 9.39 7.66 -7.88
C GLY A 315 8.68 8.78 -7.12
N ASP A 316 7.37 8.65 -6.85
CA ASP A 316 6.65 9.50 -5.91
C ASP A 316 6.61 8.80 -4.53
N PRO A 317 7.10 9.44 -3.44
CA PRO A 317 7.07 8.88 -2.09
C PRO A 317 5.70 8.38 -1.61
N VAL A 318 4.59 8.92 -2.14
CA VAL A 318 3.22 8.50 -1.82
C VAL A 318 2.96 7.02 -2.17
N PHE A 319 3.69 6.45 -3.14
CA PHE A 319 3.58 5.05 -3.54
C PHE A 319 3.63 4.07 -2.37
N HIS A 320 4.54 4.30 -1.42
CA HIS A 320 4.75 3.38 -0.30
C HIS A 320 3.55 3.37 0.67
N PHE A 321 2.90 4.53 0.84
CA PHE A 321 1.66 4.65 1.62
C PHE A 321 0.49 3.99 0.90
N HIS A 322 0.42 4.16 -0.42
CA HIS A 322 -0.59 3.55 -1.28
C HIS A 322 -0.53 2.03 -1.18
N HIS A 323 0.63 1.46 -1.45
CA HIS A 323 0.79 0.01 -1.43
C HIS A 323 0.67 -0.56 -0.01
N ALA A 324 1.02 0.19 1.03
CA ALA A 324 0.75 -0.25 2.41
C ALA A 324 -0.76 -0.30 2.71
N ALA A 325 -1.54 0.63 2.17
CA ALA A 325 -3.00 0.59 2.26
C ALA A 325 -3.60 -0.58 1.45
N LEU A 326 -3.05 -0.89 0.27
CA LEU A 326 -3.46 -2.06 -0.51
C LEU A 326 -3.11 -3.38 0.19
N ASP A 327 -1.91 -3.48 0.76
CA ASP A 327 -1.50 -4.63 1.57
C ASP A 327 -2.36 -4.77 2.83
N ARG A 328 -2.78 -3.66 3.46
CA ARG A 328 -3.77 -3.68 4.55
C ARG A 328 -5.10 -4.29 4.12
N LEU A 329 -5.65 -3.86 2.98
CA LEU A 329 -6.91 -4.42 2.45
C LEU A 329 -6.78 -5.92 2.17
N TRP A 330 -5.70 -6.35 1.53
CA TRP A 330 -5.45 -7.77 1.27
C TRP A 330 -5.23 -8.57 2.55
N TRP A 331 -4.46 -8.04 3.50
CA TRP A 331 -4.23 -8.63 4.82
C TRP A 331 -5.54 -8.85 5.56
N MET A 332 -6.41 -7.83 5.64
CA MET A 332 -7.73 -7.97 6.27
C MET A 332 -8.55 -9.04 5.56
N TRP A 333 -8.46 -9.14 4.23
CA TRP A 333 -9.25 -10.11 3.46
C TRP A 333 -8.77 -11.52 3.76
N GLN A 334 -7.46 -11.75 3.78
CA GLN A 334 -6.86 -13.02 4.16
C GLN A 334 -7.26 -13.41 5.58
N MET A 335 -7.12 -12.50 6.55
CA MET A 335 -7.31 -12.78 7.97
C MET A 335 -8.78 -12.99 8.37
N GLN A 336 -9.75 -12.65 7.52
CA GLN A 336 -11.14 -13.03 7.74
C GLN A 336 -11.40 -14.55 7.65
N ASP A 337 -10.59 -15.31 6.90
CA ASP A 337 -10.63 -16.79 6.83
C ASP A 337 -9.25 -17.32 6.37
N PRO A 338 -8.22 -17.25 7.24
CA PRO A 338 -6.83 -17.47 6.85
C PRO A 338 -6.59 -18.87 6.30
N ASP A 339 -7.30 -19.89 6.82
CA ASP A 339 -7.19 -21.27 6.36
C ASP A 339 -7.57 -21.44 4.87
N LYS A 340 -8.48 -20.60 4.35
CA LYS A 340 -8.89 -20.64 2.93
C LYS A 340 -8.24 -19.58 2.07
N ARG A 341 -7.89 -18.42 2.66
CA ARG A 341 -7.55 -17.21 1.90
C ARG A 341 -6.06 -16.92 1.81
N LEU A 342 -5.24 -17.42 2.74
CA LEU A 342 -3.78 -17.15 2.70
C LEU A 342 -3.13 -17.68 1.42
N ASN A 343 -3.42 -18.91 1.04
CA ASN A 343 -2.83 -19.55 -0.15
C ASN A 343 -3.64 -19.27 -1.44
N ALA A 344 -4.61 -18.36 -1.39
CA ALA A 344 -5.43 -18.04 -2.56
C ALA A 344 -4.62 -17.19 -3.55
N VAL A 345 -4.64 -17.58 -4.82
CA VAL A 345 -3.90 -16.94 -5.91
C VAL A 345 -4.86 -16.64 -7.06
N PRO A 346 -4.97 -15.40 -7.55
CA PRO A 346 -5.81 -15.07 -8.69
C PRO A 346 -5.50 -15.94 -9.91
N MET A 347 -6.51 -16.25 -10.71
CA MET A 347 -6.40 -16.96 -11.97
C MET A 347 -6.03 -16.00 -13.11
N TYR A 348 -5.24 -16.47 -14.07
CA TYR A 348 -5.01 -15.77 -15.33
C TYR A 348 -6.04 -16.25 -16.37
N GLY A 349 -7.17 -15.56 -16.48
CA GLY A 349 -8.31 -16.04 -17.27
C GLY A 349 -8.89 -17.34 -16.67
N LEU A 350 -9.06 -18.40 -17.48
CA LEU A 350 -9.55 -19.71 -17.02
C LEU A 350 -8.43 -20.72 -16.70
N VAL A 351 -7.15 -20.34 -16.77
CA VAL A 351 -6.03 -21.28 -16.70
C VAL A 351 -4.93 -20.76 -15.76
N ARG A 352 -4.24 -21.68 -15.07
CA ARG A 352 -2.95 -21.37 -14.42
C ARG A 352 -1.84 -21.74 -15.40
N VAL A 353 -1.10 -20.75 -15.88
CA VAL A 353 0.01 -20.96 -16.84
C VAL A 353 1.22 -21.61 -16.16
N THR A 354 1.37 -21.40 -14.85
CA THR A 354 2.47 -21.95 -14.05
C THR A 354 1.96 -22.29 -12.64
N ASP A 355 2.53 -23.32 -12.01
CA ASP A 355 2.21 -23.73 -10.64
C ASP A 355 2.68 -22.67 -9.64
N PRO A 356 1.77 -22.01 -8.88
CA PRO A 356 2.14 -21.01 -7.89
C PRO A 356 3.10 -21.51 -6.81
N ASN A 357 3.14 -22.82 -6.53
CA ASN A 357 4.04 -23.40 -5.53
C ASN A 357 5.51 -23.41 -5.98
N GLN A 358 5.77 -23.23 -7.28
CA GLN A 358 7.11 -23.18 -7.86
C GLN A 358 7.58 -21.76 -8.13
N MET A 359 6.72 -20.76 -7.89
CA MET A 359 7.03 -19.35 -8.14
C MET A 359 7.78 -18.72 -6.97
N MET A 360 8.59 -17.70 -7.29
CA MET A 360 9.42 -16.96 -6.35
C MET A 360 9.15 -15.46 -6.50
N VAL A 361 9.27 -14.73 -5.40
CA VAL A 361 9.38 -13.28 -5.37
C VAL A 361 10.85 -12.94 -5.08
N ASP A 362 11.54 -12.45 -6.11
CA ASP A 362 12.96 -12.11 -6.04
C ASP A 362 13.18 -10.65 -6.46
N LEU A 363 13.40 -9.79 -5.45
CA LEU A 363 13.63 -8.35 -5.65
C LEU A 363 15.06 -8.00 -6.05
N LYS A 364 15.86 -8.99 -6.48
CA LYS A 364 17.19 -8.83 -7.05
C LYS A 364 18.10 -7.99 -6.15
N TRP A 365 18.45 -6.79 -6.59
CA TRP A 365 19.39 -5.91 -5.90
C TRP A 365 18.77 -5.11 -4.76
N LEU A 366 17.44 -5.14 -4.58
CA LEU A 366 16.80 -4.43 -3.46
C LEU A 366 17.07 -5.12 -2.13
N THR A 367 17.15 -6.46 -2.13
CA THR A 367 17.38 -7.26 -0.93
C THR A 367 17.86 -8.66 -1.32
N PRO A 368 18.80 -9.26 -0.58
CA PRO A 368 19.20 -10.65 -0.80
C PRO A 368 18.14 -11.67 -0.34
N VAL A 369 17.10 -11.21 0.36
CA VAL A 369 16.02 -12.07 0.85
C VAL A 369 15.05 -12.38 -0.28
N THR A 370 15.14 -13.58 -0.82
CA THR A 370 14.15 -14.14 -1.76
C THR A 370 13.06 -14.88 -0.99
N SER A 371 11.82 -14.84 -1.49
CA SER A 371 10.69 -15.53 -0.86
C SER A 371 9.98 -16.41 -1.89
N SER A 372 9.45 -17.57 -1.49
CA SER A 372 8.50 -18.25 -2.38
C SER A 372 7.23 -17.42 -2.50
N LEU A 373 6.47 -17.62 -3.58
CA LEU A 373 5.21 -16.90 -3.75
C LEU A 373 4.29 -17.13 -2.54
N MET A 374 4.12 -18.39 -2.11
CA MET A 374 3.22 -18.74 -0.99
C MET A 374 3.71 -18.17 0.35
N GLU A 375 5.01 -18.21 0.63
CA GLU A 375 5.55 -17.61 1.86
C GLU A 375 5.41 -16.08 1.88
N SER A 376 5.35 -15.45 0.71
CA SER A 376 5.09 -14.00 0.54
C SER A 376 3.64 -13.61 0.81
N HIS A 377 2.73 -14.57 0.90
CA HIS A 377 1.33 -14.29 1.28
C HIS A 377 1.17 -14.15 2.79
N GLU A 378 2.08 -14.72 3.59
CA GLU A 378 1.96 -14.88 5.03
C GLU A 378 2.59 -13.68 5.80
N PRO A 379 1.78 -12.83 6.45
CA PRO A 379 2.29 -11.65 7.17
C PRO A 379 2.81 -11.97 8.59
N LEU A 380 2.48 -13.14 9.15
CA LEU A 380 2.74 -13.50 10.55
C LEU A 380 3.66 -14.72 10.63
N GLY A 381 4.94 -14.51 10.33
CA GLY A 381 6.00 -15.51 10.34
C GLY A 381 6.34 -16.05 8.95
N GLY A 382 5.82 -15.45 7.88
CA GLY A 382 6.11 -15.87 6.51
C GLY A 382 7.56 -15.60 6.13
N ASN A 383 8.01 -16.31 5.10
CA ASN A 383 9.37 -16.27 4.59
C ASN A 383 10.39 -16.48 5.71
N LYS A 384 10.26 -17.61 6.42
CA LYS A 384 11.14 -17.98 7.54
C LYS A 384 11.20 -16.93 8.67
N GLY A 385 10.11 -16.18 8.87
CA GLY A 385 10.00 -15.17 9.93
C GLY A 385 10.47 -13.78 9.53
N HIS A 386 10.85 -13.54 8.26
CA HIS A 386 11.16 -12.19 7.79
C HIS A 386 9.94 -11.27 7.85
N TYR A 387 8.74 -11.81 7.63
CA TYR A 387 7.50 -11.06 7.83
C TYR A 387 6.94 -11.34 9.22
N CYS A 388 6.78 -10.30 10.02
CA CYS A 388 6.03 -10.36 11.27
C CYS A 388 5.44 -8.98 11.57
N TYR A 389 4.26 -8.73 11.02
CA TYR A 389 3.58 -7.44 11.17
C TYR A 389 2.06 -7.56 11.12
N VAL A 390 1.39 -6.55 11.66
CA VAL A 390 -0.06 -6.36 11.66
C VAL A 390 -0.39 -4.93 11.23
N TYR A 391 -1.64 -4.72 10.80
CA TYR A 391 -2.23 -3.40 10.66
C TYR A 391 -3.16 -3.15 11.84
N ILE A 392 -3.19 -1.91 12.33
CA ILE A 392 -4.06 -1.52 13.45
C ILE A 392 -4.81 -0.26 13.18
#